data_AF-A0A354TSI2-F1
#
_entry.id   AF-A0A354TSI2-F1
#
_cell.length_a   1.000
_cell.length_b   1.000
_cell.length_c   1.000
_cell.angle_alpha   90.00
_cell.angle_beta   90.00
_cell.angle_gamma   90.00
#
_symmetry.space_group_name_H-M   'P 1'
#
loop_
_entity.id
_entity.type
_entity.pdbx_description
1 polymer ?
#
loop_
_entity_poly.entity_id
_entity_poly.type
_entity_poly.pdbx_seq_one_letter_code
_entity_poly.pdbx_strand_id
1 'polypeptide(L)'
;TISAALNYTENSFESDPSTYLNAENRYDFVNFDPQWRGIFTGMHTIGDLQLIARLQWYGESTNSNSGGTGPGGLRFQTLPDFYQFDLEGQWQINDMFELSAGARNLFDEYPDRDTISDYCCGRVYSSGTVVPWQGGYYYARLRADF
;
A
#
# COMPACT_ATOMS: atom_id res chain seq x y z
N THR A 1 3.07 13.91 19.23
CA THR A 1 3.51 12.50 19.31
C THR A 1 3.92 12.00 17.96
N ILE A 2 4.98 11.21 17.88
CA ILE A 2 5.43 10.55 16.64
C ILE A 2 5.52 9.05 16.94
N SER A 3 5.06 8.22 16.02
CA SER A 3 5.16 6.77 16.09
C SER A 3 5.57 6.21 14.73
N ALA A 4 6.35 5.15 14.72
CA ALA A 4 6.74 4.43 13.51
C ALA A 4 6.65 2.93 13.75
N ALA A 5 6.26 2.17 12.73
CA ALA A 5 6.35 0.72 12.69
C ALA A 5 6.97 0.29 11.35
N LEU A 6 7.91 -0.64 11.42
CA LEU A 6 8.61 -1.21 10.27
C LEU A 6 8.49 -2.72 10.33
N ASN A 7 8.32 -3.36 9.18
CA ASN A 7 8.25 -4.80 9.03
C ASN A 7 9.18 -5.24 7.89
N TYR A 8 9.97 -6.28 8.16
CA TYR A 8 10.69 -7.05 7.15
C TYR A 8 10.12 -8.46 7.14
N THR A 9 9.74 -8.96 5.97
CA THR A 9 9.22 -10.32 5.78
C THR A 9 9.92 -10.97 4.60
N GLU A 10 10.42 -12.18 4.79
CA GLU A 10 11.01 -13.01 3.74
C GLU A 10 10.23 -14.33 3.66
N ASN A 11 9.90 -14.74 2.45
CA ASN A 11 9.22 -16.00 2.17
C ASN A 11 10.17 -16.96 1.46
N SER A 12 10.18 -18.22 1.87
CA SER A 12 11.00 -19.26 1.25
C SER A 12 10.34 -20.63 1.37
N PHE A 13 10.84 -21.60 0.61
CA PHE A 13 10.39 -22.98 0.67
C PHE A 13 11.46 -23.86 1.33
N GLU A 14 11.05 -24.67 2.30
CA GLU A 14 11.92 -25.65 2.98
C GLU A 14 12.28 -26.85 2.08
N SER A 15 11.53 -27.07 1.00
CA SER A 15 11.72 -28.18 0.04
C SER A 15 11.19 -27.80 -1.33
N ASP A 16 11.61 -28.51 -2.39
CA ASP A 16 11.15 -28.22 -3.76
C ASP A 16 9.62 -28.41 -3.92
N PRO A 17 8.86 -27.33 -4.16
CA PRO A 17 7.40 -27.40 -4.30
C PRO A 17 6.96 -27.62 -5.76
N SER A 18 7.87 -27.95 -6.68
CA SER A 18 7.63 -28.08 -8.14
C SER A 18 6.50 -29.04 -8.53
N THR A 19 6.19 -30.02 -7.66
CA THR A 19 5.09 -30.96 -7.88
C THR A 19 3.70 -30.29 -7.75
N TYR A 20 3.61 -29.21 -6.98
CA TYR A 20 2.34 -28.55 -6.64
C TYR A 20 2.23 -27.13 -7.18
N LEU A 21 3.37 -26.44 -7.35
CA LEU A 21 3.44 -25.05 -7.78
C LEU A 21 4.21 -24.95 -9.11
N ASN A 22 3.62 -24.23 -10.06
CA ASN A 22 4.28 -23.91 -11.33
C ASN A 22 5.47 -22.93 -11.10
N ALA A 23 6.19 -22.56 -12.15
CA ALA A 23 7.34 -21.65 -12.02
C ALA A 23 6.95 -20.27 -11.47
N GLU A 24 5.84 -19.72 -11.94
CA GLU A 24 5.30 -18.40 -11.56
C GLU A 24 4.92 -18.36 -10.07
N ASN A 25 4.05 -19.26 -9.60
CA ASN A 25 3.63 -19.34 -8.21
C ASN A 25 4.81 -19.48 -7.24
N ARG A 26 5.86 -20.19 -7.63
CA ARG A 26 7.07 -20.32 -6.82
C ARG A 26 7.87 -19.02 -6.75
N TYR A 27 7.94 -18.29 -7.86
CA TYR A 27 8.63 -17.01 -7.90
C TYR A 27 7.87 -15.95 -7.12
N ASP A 28 6.57 -15.81 -7.36
CA ASP A 28 5.75 -14.77 -6.75
C ASP A 28 5.62 -14.96 -5.24
N PHE A 29 5.52 -16.21 -4.76
CA PHE A 29 5.50 -16.50 -3.33
C PHE A 29 6.69 -15.86 -2.58
N VAL A 30 7.86 -15.82 -3.22
CA VAL A 30 9.10 -15.29 -2.65
C VAL A 30 9.25 -13.78 -2.88
N ASN A 31 8.78 -13.25 -4.03
CA ASN A 31 9.20 -11.93 -4.51
C ASN A 31 8.05 -10.91 -4.71
N PHE A 32 6.79 -11.34 -4.78
CA PHE A 32 5.69 -10.50 -5.23
C PHE A 32 5.20 -9.50 -4.18
N ASP A 33 5.27 -9.87 -2.90
CA ASP A 33 4.99 -8.94 -1.81
C ASP A 33 6.26 -8.18 -1.40
N PRO A 34 6.17 -6.86 -1.15
CA PRO A 34 7.27 -6.07 -0.60
C PRO A 34 7.83 -6.67 0.68
N GLN A 35 9.14 -6.95 0.69
CA GLN A 35 9.80 -7.44 1.89
C GLN A 35 9.78 -6.40 3.00
N TRP A 36 10.01 -5.14 2.66
CA TRP A 36 9.97 -4.01 3.58
C TRP A 36 8.63 -3.28 3.49
N ARG A 37 8.04 -3.01 4.66
CA ARG A 37 6.88 -2.12 4.78
C ARG A 37 7.03 -1.24 6.01
N GLY A 38 6.55 0.00 5.89
CA GLY A 38 6.64 0.99 6.95
C GLY A 38 5.38 1.84 7.06
N ILE A 39 5.05 2.22 8.29
CA ILE A 39 4.04 3.22 8.59
C ILE A 39 4.58 4.19 9.62
N PHE A 40 4.55 5.47 9.29
CA PHE A 40 4.98 6.57 10.13
C PHE A 40 3.78 7.46 10.38
N THR A 41 3.53 7.80 11.64
CA THR A 41 2.41 8.67 12.02
C THR A 41 2.91 9.78 12.92
N GLY A 42 2.62 11.01 12.54
CA GLY A 42 2.80 12.20 13.36
C GLY A 42 1.44 12.73 13.80
N MET A 43 1.31 13.07 15.07
CA MET A 43 0.14 13.72 15.62
C MET A 43 0.57 14.95 16.41
N HIS A 44 -0.12 16.06 16.20
CA HIS A 44 0.14 17.31 16.89
C HIS A 44 -1.17 17.98 17.29
N THR A 45 -1.16 18.69 18.41
CA THR A 45 -2.34 19.38 18.93
C THR A 45 -1.93 20.79 19.30
N ILE A 46 -2.66 21.77 18.76
CA ILE A 46 -2.44 23.20 18.95
C ILE A 46 -3.76 23.82 19.38
N GLY A 47 -3.91 24.11 20.66
CA GLY A 47 -5.19 24.55 21.22
C GLY A 47 -6.29 23.53 20.90
N ASP A 48 -7.33 23.99 20.21
CA ASP A 48 -8.51 23.21 19.84
C ASP A 48 -8.36 22.42 18.53
N LEU A 49 -7.20 22.50 17.87
CA LEU A 49 -6.91 21.82 16.61
C LEU A 49 -5.99 20.61 16.84
N GLN A 50 -6.44 19.42 16.42
CA GLN A 50 -5.63 18.22 16.30
C GLN A 50 -5.31 17.93 14.82
N LEU A 51 -4.06 17.64 14.53
CA LEU A 51 -3.57 17.26 13.21
C LEU A 51 -2.91 15.88 13.28
N ILE A 52 -3.22 15.02 12.32
CA ILE A 52 -2.62 13.70 12.14
C ILE A 52 -2.11 13.60 10.70
N ALA A 53 -0.83 13.27 10.54
CA ALA A 53 -0.23 12.96 9.25
C ALA A 53 0.31 11.53 9.28
N ARG A 54 0.16 10.80 8.19
CA ARG A 54 0.64 9.42 8.06
C ARG A 54 1.35 9.23 6.73
N LEU A 55 2.51 8.58 6.76
CA LEU A 55 3.23 8.08 5.60
C LEU A 55 3.24 6.56 5.66
N GLN A 56 2.78 5.91 4.61
CA GLN A 56 2.90 4.48 4.39
C GLN A 56 3.93 4.27 3.28
N TRP A 57 4.83 3.32 3.47
CA TRP A 57 5.87 2.96 2.53
C TRP A 57 5.84 1.44 2.29
N TYR A 58 5.90 1.05 1.03
CA TYR A 58 6.01 -0.31 0.57
C TYR A 58 7.27 -0.39 -0.28
N GLY A 59 8.19 -1.27 0.09
CA GLY A 59 9.44 -1.45 -0.64
C GLY A 59 9.23 -2.04 -2.03
N GLU A 60 10.30 -2.01 -2.82
CA GLU A 60 10.35 -2.72 -4.10
C GLU A 60 9.93 -4.19 -3.97
N SER A 61 9.23 -4.69 -4.99
CA SER A 61 8.84 -6.09 -5.15
C SER A 61 8.88 -6.48 -6.62
N THR A 62 8.87 -7.77 -6.95
CA THR A 62 8.87 -8.22 -8.35
C THR A 62 7.78 -9.24 -8.59
N ASN A 63 6.91 -8.93 -9.54
CA ASN A 63 5.89 -9.83 -10.05
C ASN A 63 6.42 -10.66 -11.22
N SER A 64 5.88 -11.85 -11.41
CA SER A 64 6.13 -12.67 -12.59
C SER A 64 4.85 -13.10 -13.31
N ASN A 65 5.01 -13.51 -14.57
CA ASN A 65 3.92 -14.10 -15.34
C ASN A 65 4.49 -15.09 -16.37
N SER A 66 3.76 -16.16 -16.63
CA SER A 66 4.11 -17.17 -17.63
C SER A 66 4.14 -16.64 -19.07
N GLY A 67 4.83 -17.36 -19.97
CA GLY A 67 4.87 -17.06 -21.41
C GLY A 67 5.95 -16.04 -21.80
N GLY A 68 7.02 -15.95 -21.02
CA GLY A 68 8.22 -15.16 -21.30
C GLY A 68 9.42 -15.98 -21.77
N THR A 69 10.53 -15.30 -22.00
CA THR A 69 11.83 -15.88 -22.37
C THR A 69 12.80 -15.94 -21.19
N GLY A 70 12.38 -15.51 -20.00
CA GLY A 70 13.19 -15.56 -18.78
C GLY A 70 13.26 -16.97 -18.17
N PRO A 71 14.00 -17.12 -17.05
CA PRO A 71 14.06 -18.37 -16.30
C PRO A 71 12.67 -18.94 -15.99
N GLY A 72 12.49 -20.25 -16.19
CA GLY A 72 11.19 -20.90 -16.00
C GLY A 72 10.11 -20.53 -17.04
N GLY A 73 10.48 -19.83 -18.13
CA GLY A 73 9.53 -19.35 -19.13
C GLY A 73 8.71 -18.15 -18.66
N LEU A 74 9.27 -17.35 -17.74
CA LEU A 74 8.59 -16.23 -17.08
C LEU A 74 8.98 -14.88 -17.69
N ARG A 75 8.09 -13.90 -17.51
CA ARG A 75 8.30 -12.46 -17.63
C ARG A 75 8.35 -11.89 -16.21
N PHE A 76 9.08 -10.79 -16.03
CA PHE A 76 9.24 -10.17 -14.72
C PHE A 76 8.94 -8.68 -14.82
N GLN A 77 8.28 -8.16 -13.80
CA GLN A 77 8.07 -6.73 -13.60
C GLN A 77 8.46 -6.37 -12.18
N THR A 78 9.50 -5.55 -12.05
CA THR A 78 9.86 -4.94 -10.77
C THR A 78 8.97 -3.73 -10.54
N LEU A 79 8.24 -3.75 -9.43
CA LEU A 79 7.43 -2.67 -8.93
C LEU A 79 8.29 -1.87 -7.93
N PRO A 80 8.59 -0.58 -8.20
CA PRO A 80 9.47 0.22 -7.36
C PRO A 80 8.83 0.53 -6.01
N ASP A 81 9.58 1.21 -5.14
CA ASP A 81 9.06 1.72 -3.87
C ASP A 81 7.78 2.55 -4.07
N PHE A 82 6.75 2.26 -3.27
CA PHE A 82 5.48 2.97 -3.27
C PHE A 82 5.24 3.72 -1.96
N TYR A 83 4.76 4.95 -2.05
CA TYR A 83 4.52 5.83 -0.91
C TYR A 83 3.10 6.37 -0.94
N GLN A 84 2.42 6.31 0.20
CA GLN A 84 1.09 6.90 0.37
C GLN A 84 1.08 7.84 1.55
N PHE A 85 0.60 9.06 1.33
CA PHE A 85 0.47 10.08 2.37
C PHE A 85 -0.99 10.32 2.74
N ASP A 86 -1.31 10.33 4.03
CA ASP A 86 -2.62 10.69 4.54
C ASP A 86 -2.50 11.89 5.50
N LEU A 87 -3.50 12.76 5.50
CA LEU A 87 -3.57 13.93 6.36
C LEU A 87 -4.99 14.13 6.88
N GLU A 88 -5.14 14.41 8.17
CA GLU A 88 -6.41 14.67 8.82
C GLU A 88 -6.26 15.80 9.84
N GLY A 89 -7.25 16.69 9.88
CA GLY A 89 -7.39 17.72 10.89
C GLY A 89 -8.76 17.64 11.57
N GLN A 90 -8.78 17.86 12.87
CA GLN A 90 -9.97 17.89 13.70
C GLN A 90 -9.95 19.16 14.55
N TRP A 91 -10.99 19.98 14.45
CA TRP A 91 -11.12 21.25 15.16
C TRP A 91 -12.35 21.24 16.06
N GLN A 92 -12.15 21.40 17.36
CA GLN A 92 -13.21 21.64 18.32
C GLN A 92 -13.66 23.10 18.20
N ILE A 93 -14.87 23.33 17.66
CA ILE A 93 -15.38 24.69 17.44
C ILE A 93 -15.89 25.27 18.77
N ASN A 94 -16.57 24.46 19.56
CA ASN A 94 -17.06 24.75 20.91
C ASN A 94 -17.45 23.44 21.60
N ASP A 95 -18.01 23.48 22.81
CA ASP A 95 -18.38 22.29 23.59
C ASP A 95 -19.37 21.34 22.89
N MET A 96 -20.12 21.82 21.88
CA MET A 96 -21.12 21.03 21.16
C MET A 96 -20.64 20.53 19.80
N PHE A 97 -19.75 21.26 19.10
CA PHE A 97 -19.42 20.99 17.70
C PHE A 97 -17.94 20.70 17.46
N GLU A 98 -17.68 19.63 16.71
CA GLU A 98 -16.35 19.25 16.22
C GLU A 98 -16.38 19.05 14.71
N LEU A 99 -15.48 19.72 13.99
CA LEU A 99 -15.31 19.56 12.54
C LEU A 99 -14.03 18.76 12.25
N SER A 100 -14.16 17.68 11.50
CA SER A 100 -13.04 16.90 10.97
C SER A 100 -12.97 17.02 9.44
N ALA A 101 -11.78 17.14 8.88
CA ALA A 101 -11.54 17.05 7.44
C ALA A 101 -10.24 16.29 7.17
N GLY A 102 -10.22 15.45 6.15
CA GLY A 102 -9.05 14.64 5.86
C GLY A 102 -9.00 14.11 4.44
N ALA A 103 -7.82 13.61 4.10
CA ALA A 103 -7.48 13.00 2.83
C ALA A 103 -6.65 11.73 3.10
N ARG A 104 -7.06 10.62 2.51
CA ARG A 104 -6.25 9.39 2.39
C ARG A 104 -5.71 9.32 0.98
N ASN A 105 -4.45 8.93 0.83
CA ASN A 105 -3.75 9.03 -0.45
C ASN A 105 -3.87 10.45 -1.03
N LEU A 106 -3.40 11.44 -0.25
CA LEU A 106 -3.55 12.88 -0.51
C LEU A 106 -3.08 13.29 -1.92
N PHE A 107 -2.09 12.59 -2.46
CA PHE A 107 -1.47 12.87 -3.75
C PHE A 107 -2.03 12.03 -4.92
N ASP A 108 -3.05 11.21 -4.68
CA ASP A 108 -3.66 10.33 -5.70
C ASP A 108 -2.61 9.44 -6.40
N GLU A 109 -1.75 8.82 -5.61
CA GLU A 109 -0.69 7.92 -6.10
C GLU A 109 -1.23 6.52 -6.39
N TYR A 110 -0.67 5.87 -7.40
CA TYR A 110 -1.03 4.51 -7.81
C TYR A 110 0.24 3.67 -7.99
N PRO A 111 0.19 2.35 -7.75
CA PRO A 111 1.30 1.47 -8.12
C PRO A 111 1.50 1.46 -9.63
N ASP A 112 2.65 0.98 -10.07
CA ASP A 112 2.93 0.83 -11.50
C ASP A 112 1.90 -0.10 -12.17
N ARG A 113 1.53 0.26 -13.40
CA ARG A 113 0.60 -0.53 -14.21
C ARG A 113 1.26 -1.83 -14.66
N ASP A 114 0.45 -2.86 -14.86
CA ASP A 114 0.93 -4.13 -15.40
C ASP A 114 1.54 -3.95 -16.81
N THR A 115 2.73 -4.52 -16.98
CA THR A 115 3.50 -4.52 -18.23
C THR A 115 3.80 -5.93 -18.71
N ILE A 116 3.49 -6.96 -17.91
CA ILE A 116 3.75 -8.37 -18.22
C ILE A 116 2.48 -9.14 -18.57
N SER A 117 1.32 -8.46 -18.58
CA SER A 117 0.01 -9.03 -18.93
C SER A 117 -0.42 -10.14 -17.96
N ASP A 118 -0.04 -9.99 -16.69
CA ASP A 118 -0.45 -10.88 -15.60
C ASP A 118 -1.92 -10.66 -15.23
N TYR A 119 -2.40 -9.42 -15.34
CA TYR A 119 -3.77 -9.10 -15.00
C TYR A 119 -4.67 -9.02 -16.23
N CYS A 120 -5.86 -9.60 -16.11
CA CYS A 120 -6.86 -9.61 -17.17
C CYS A 120 -8.06 -8.72 -16.84
N CYS A 121 -9.00 -8.68 -17.79
CA CYS A 121 -10.40 -8.41 -17.48
C CYS A 121 -10.65 -6.99 -16.93
N GLY A 122 -9.85 -6.02 -17.40
CA GLY A 122 -9.94 -4.61 -17.01
C GLY A 122 -9.10 -4.22 -15.79
N ARG A 123 -8.37 -5.16 -15.19
CA ARG A 123 -7.40 -4.87 -14.13
C ARG A 123 -6.13 -4.27 -14.74
N VAL A 124 -5.82 -3.04 -14.36
CA VAL A 124 -4.61 -2.32 -14.81
C VAL A 124 -3.52 -2.27 -13.75
N TYR A 125 -3.89 -2.44 -12.48
CA TYR A 125 -2.98 -2.50 -11.33
C TYR A 125 -3.01 -3.89 -10.70
N SER A 126 -1.95 -4.22 -9.97
CA SER A 126 -1.94 -5.43 -9.15
C SER A 126 -2.99 -5.34 -8.05
N SER A 127 -3.85 -6.36 -7.97
CA SER A 127 -4.83 -6.50 -6.89
C SER A 127 -4.53 -7.69 -5.98
N GLY A 128 -3.46 -8.43 -6.26
CA GLY A 128 -3.00 -9.55 -5.44
C GLY A 128 -1.91 -9.14 -4.44
N THR A 129 -1.33 -7.96 -4.62
CA THR A 129 -0.34 -7.38 -3.70
C THR A 129 -1.01 -6.67 -2.52
N VAL A 130 -0.25 -6.50 -1.44
CA VAL A 130 -0.62 -5.68 -0.28
C VAL A 130 -0.59 -4.17 -0.55
N VAL A 131 -0.01 -3.73 -1.67
CA VAL A 131 0.04 -2.32 -2.07
C VAL A 131 -1.35 -1.84 -2.52
N PRO A 132 -1.89 -0.74 -1.96
CA PRO A 132 -3.19 -0.23 -2.35
C PRO A 132 -3.17 0.38 -3.75
N TRP A 133 -4.24 0.14 -4.50
CA TRP A 133 -4.49 0.72 -5.83
C TRP A 133 -5.69 1.69 -5.83
N GLN A 134 -6.20 2.01 -4.63
CA GLN A 134 -7.27 2.97 -4.43
C GLN A 134 -6.67 4.39 -4.49
N GLY A 135 -7.25 5.24 -5.33
CA GLY A 135 -6.86 6.64 -5.46
C GLY A 135 -7.12 7.48 -4.22
N GLY A 136 -7.04 8.79 -4.39
CA GLY A 136 -7.31 9.78 -3.35
C GLY A 136 -8.74 9.69 -2.81
N TYR A 137 -8.87 9.68 -1.48
CA TYR A 137 -10.16 9.73 -0.78
C TYR A 137 -10.20 10.93 0.16
N TYR A 138 -11.11 11.87 -0.10
CA TYR A 138 -11.25 13.13 0.63
C TYR A 138 -12.60 13.19 1.33
N TYR A 139 -12.62 13.69 2.55
CA TYR A 139 -13.83 13.70 3.35
C TYR A 139 -13.86 14.85 4.36
N ALA A 140 -15.07 15.16 4.82
CA ALA A 140 -15.34 16.04 5.95
C ALA A 140 -16.45 15.46 6.81
N ARG A 141 -16.41 15.72 8.11
CA ARG A 141 -17.37 15.23 9.12
C ARG A 141 -17.64 16.31 10.15
N LEU A 142 -18.89 16.53 10.49
CA LEU A 142 -19.30 17.38 11.61
C LEU A 142 -19.93 16.49 12.69
N ARG A 143 -19.41 16.54 13.92
CA ARG A 143 -20.03 15.92 15.10
C ARG A 143 -20.73 17.00 15.92
N ALA A 144 -21.90 16.65 16.46
CA ALA A 144 -22.69 17.49 17.34
C ALA A 144 -23.11 16.67 18.58
N ASP A 145 -22.74 17.12 19.77
CA ASP A 145 -23.05 16.49 21.05
C ASP A 145 -23.85 17.49 21.93
N PHE A 146 -25.00 17.06 22.48
CA PHE A 146 -25.97 17.91 23.21
C PHE A 146 -26.21 17.41 24.65
#